data_AF-A0A8R7RCA3-F1
#
_entry.id   AF-A0A8R7RCA3-F1
#
_cell.length_a   1.000
_cell.length_b   1.000
_cell.length_c   1.000
_cell.angle_alpha   90.00
_cell.angle_beta   90.00
_cell.angle_gamma   90.00
#
_symmetry.space_group_name_H-M   'P 1'
#
loop_
_entity.id
_entity.type
_entity.pdbx_description
1 polymer ?
#
loop_
_entity_poly.entity_id
_entity_poly.type
_entity_poly.pdbx_seq_one_letter_code
_entity_poly.pdbx_strand_id
1 'polypeptide(L)'
;MLRKRIVVLDPQAGPFGFTSDRVKFHEQISHAIRGAFFKCVQTLFSSWPGTCDGWTREFPTLMIEKIASEESAIYSLFMARHYEARHYGTRPRRKIYVPIAEPSSKTF
;
A
#
# COMPACT_ATOMS: atom_id res chain seq x y z
N MET A 1 3.56 -20.74 7.13
CA MET A 1 3.54 -19.46 7.90
C MET A 1 2.99 -18.36 7.00
N LEU A 2 2.06 -17.53 7.50
CA LEU A 2 1.64 -16.31 6.81
C LEU A 2 2.83 -15.32 6.76
N ARG A 3 3.20 -14.86 5.56
CA ARG A 3 4.24 -13.83 5.40
C ARG A 3 3.68 -12.48 5.82
N LYS A 4 4.34 -11.82 6.80
CA LYS A 4 4.10 -10.42 7.15
C LYS A 4 4.65 -9.53 6.03
N ARG A 5 3.77 -8.96 5.22
CA ARG A 5 4.13 -8.20 4.03
C ARG A 5 3.27 -6.96 3.86
N ILE A 6 3.91 -5.84 3.54
CA ILE A 6 3.27 -4.63 3.04
C ILE A 6 3.51 -4.62 1.53
N VAL A 7 2.43 -4.55 0.76
CA VAL A 7 2.51 -4.39 -0.70
C VAL A 7 2.16 -2.95 -1.02
N VAL A 8 3.07 -2.27 -1.71
CA VAL A 8 2.85 -0.88 -2.16
C VAL A 8 2.37 -0.91 -3.61
N LEU A 9 1.14 -0.48 -3.83
CA LEU A 9 0.53 -0.38 -5.14
C LEU A 9 0.48 1.09 -5.54
N ASP A 10 1.22 1.45 -6.59
CA ASP A 10 1.29 2.82 -7.11
C ASP A 10 1.15 2.79 -8.64
N PRO A 11 0.03 3.28 -9.21
CA PRO A 11 -0.18 3.29 -10.65
C PRO A 11 0.78 4.22 -11.40
N GLN A 12 1.39 5.20 -10.71
CA GLN A 12 2.37 6.09 -11.32
C GLN A 12 3.76 5.45 -11.48
N ALA A 13 4.01 4.27 -10.87
CA ALA A 13 5.21 3.50 -11.15
C ALA A 13 5.32 3.13 -12.65
N GLY A 14 4.18 2.98 -13.34
CA GLY A 14 4.14 2.68 -14.77
C GLY A 14 4.87 1.38 -15.13
N PRO A 15 5.26 1.18 -16.41
CA PRO A 15 5.87 -0.06 -16.88
C PRO A 15 7.32 -0.29 -16.45
N PHE A 16 8.02 0.79 -16.08
CA PHE A 16 9.43 0.71 -15.70
C PHE A 16 9.62 0.56 -14.18
N GLY A 17 8.53 0.51 -13.43
CA GLY A 17 8.55 0.34 -11.98
C GLY A 17 8.95 1.60 -11.22
N PHE A 18 9.27 1.41 -9.95
CA PHE A 18 9.54 2.52 -9.03
C PHE A 18 10.95 3.07 -9.22
N THR A 19 11.07 4.40 -9.26
CA THR A 19 12.36 5.06 -9.10
C THR A 19 12.86 4.89 -7.66
N SER A 20 14.17 4.97 -7.44
CA SER A 20 14.77 4.87 -6.09
C SER A 20 14.17 5.88 -5.10
N ASP A 21 13.85 7.09 -5.56
CA ASP A 21 13.26 8.12 -4.70
C ASP A 21 11.81 7.79 -4.35
N ARG A 22 11.02 7.25 -5.30
CA ARG A 22 9.66 6.77 -5.01
C ARG A 22 9.68 5.58 -4.06
N VAL A 23 10.64 4.66 -4.19
CA VAL A 23 10.82 3.57 -3.21
C VAL A 23 11.06 4.13 -1.81
N LYS A 24 12.04 5.02 -1.64
CA LYS A 24 12.35 5.62 -0.33
C LYS A 24 11.15 6.35 0.28
N PHE A 25 10.44 7.13 -0.53
CA PHE A 25 9.23 7.83 -0.12
C PHE A 25 8.18 6.84 0.41
N HIS A 26 7.87 5.80 -0.36
CA HIS A 26 6.89 4.79 0.03
C HIS A 26 7.34 3.96 1.23
N GLU A 27 8.64 3.71 1.40
CA GLU A 27 9.19 3.05 2.59
C GLU A 27 8.91 3.85 3.86
N GLN A 28 9.12 5.18 3.82
CA GLN A 28 8.84 6.08 4.94
C GLN A 28 7.35 6.11 5.28
N ILE A 29 6.49 6.32 4.27
CA ILE A 29 5.04 6.40 4.46
C ILE A 29 4.47 5.07 5.00
N SER A 30 4.85 3.95 4.39
CA SER A 30 4.41 2.64 4.86
C SER A 30 4.96 2.28 6.25
N HIS A 31 6.13 2.78 6.63
CA HIS A 31 6.64 2.65 8.00
C HIS A 31 5.75 3.40 8.99
N ALA A 32 5.41 4.65 8.70
CA ALA A 32 4.56 5.48 9.54
C ALA A 32 3.16 4.90 9.70
N ILE A 33 2.54 4.47 8.59
CA ILE A 33 1.20 3.85 8.59
C ILE A 33 1.20 2.56 9.44
N ARG A 34 2.20 1.69 9.25
CA ARG A 34 2.32 0.46 10.06
C ARG A 34 2.46 0.80 11.55
N GLY A 35 3.32 1.76 11.90
CA GLY A 35 3.51 2.19 13.28
C GLY A 35 2.21 2.71 13.91
N ALA A 36 1.49 3.59 13.20
CA ALA A 36 0.21 4.12 13.64
C ALA A 36 -0.86 3.02 13.80
N PHE A 37 -0.96 2.11 12.83
CA PHE A 37 -1.88 0.98 12.88
C PHE A 37 -1.67 0.12 14.13
N PHE A 38 -0.43 -0.28 14.42
CA PHE A 38 -0.14 -1.09 15.60
C PHE A 38 -0.40 -0.34 16.90
N LYS A 39 -0.13 0.97 16.97
CA LYS A 39 -0.53 1.80 18.13
C LYS A 39 -2.04 1.78 18.33
N CYS A 40 -2.83 1.99 17.28
CA CYS A 40 -4.29 1.93 17.36
C CYS A 40 -4.79 0.56 17.82
N VAL A 41 -4.24 -0.53 17.26
CA VAL A 41 -4.61 -1.90 17.64
C VAL A 41 -4.26 -2.17 19.10
N GLN A 42 -3.09 -1.75 19.58
CA GLN A 42 -2.70 -1.91 20.98
C GLN A 42 -3.59 -1.12 21.94
N THR A 43 -3.99 0.09 21.57
CA THR A 43 -4.93 0.91 22.35
C THR A 43 -6.32 0.25 22.45
N LEU A 44 -6.80 -0.33 21.34
CA LEU A 44 -8.13 -0.96 21.29
C LEU A 44 -8.15 -2.39 21.86
N PHE A 45 -7.02 -3.11 21.73
CA PHE A 45 -6.88 -4.51 22.09
C PHE A 45 -5.57 -4.69 22.87
N SER A 46 -5.61 -4.42 24.17
CA SER A 46 -4.45 -4.45 25.06
C SER A 46 -3.73 -5.80 25.10
N SER A 47 -4.40 -6.90 24.74
CA SER A 47 -3.85 -8.26 24.66
C SER A 47 -3.51 -8.71 23.23
N TRP A 48 -3.40 -7.80 22.27
CA TRP A 48 -3.08 -8.16 20.88
C TRP A 48 -1.73 -8.89 20.78
N PRO A 49 -1.69 -10.15 20.31
CA PRO A 49 -0.47 -10.98 20.34
C PRO A 49 0.51 -10.64 19.22
N GLY A 50 0.13 -9.77 18.27
CA GLY A 50 0.94 -9.47 17.10
C GLY A 50 1.96 -8.35 17.34
N THR A 51 3.20 -8.59 16.92
CA THR A 51 4.26 -7.59 16.93
C THR A 51 4.34 -6.78 15.64
N CYS A 52 4.80 -5.54 15.77
CA CYS A 52 5.04 -4.64 14.65
C CYS A 52 6.22 -5.12 13.77
N ASP A 53 7.06 -6.04 14.25
CA ASP A 53 8.32 -6.42 13.58
C ASP A 53 8.18 -7.55 12.55
N GLY A 54 9.21 -7.68 11.71
CA GLY A 54 9.32 -8.74 10.70
C GLY A 54 8.46 -8.53 9.45
N TRP A 55 7.94 -7.32 9.24
CA TRP A 55 7.20 -6.96 8.02
C TRP A 55 8.16 -6.61 6.89
N THR A 56 8.02 -7.32 5.77
CA THR A 56 8.74 -7.05 4.51
C THR A 56 7.93 -6.15 3.61
N ARG A 57 8.58 -5.53 2.61
CA ARG A 57 7.91 -4.70 1.59
C ARG A 57 8.08 -5.29 0.20
N GLU A 58 7.08 -5.07 -0.63
CA GLU A 58 7.12 -5.42 -2.04
C GLU A 58 6.59 -4.25 -2.87
N PHE A 59 7.27 -4.01 -4.00
CA PHE A 59 6.99 -2.93 -4.94
C PHE A 59 6.69 -3.52 -6.33
N PRO A 60 5.54 -4.20 -6.50
CA PRO A 60 5.21 -4.85 -7.76
C PRO A 60 4.96 -3.82 -8.86
N THR A 61 5.47 -4.10 -10.06
CA THR A 61 5.18 -3.32 -11.27
C THR A 61 3.99 -3.97 -11.98
N LEU A 62 2.81 -3.36 -11.90
CA LEU A 62 1.57 -3.94 -12.45
C LEU A 62 1.05 -3.22 -13.69
N MET A 63 1.41 -1.95 -13.87
CA MET A 63 0.93 -1.14 -14.98
C MET A 63 1.82 -1.36 -16.19
N ILE A 64 1.21 -1.56 -17.35
CA ILE A 64 1.92 -1.72 -18.64
C ILE A 64 2.13 -0.36 -19.31
N GLU A 65 1.36 0.64 -18.89
CA GLU A 65 1.36 1.98 -19.46
C GLU A 65 1.60 3.02 -18.36
N LYS A 66 2.09 4.18 -18.78
CA LYS A 66 2.26 5.32 -17.88
C LYS A 66 0.90 5.95 -17.67
N ILE A 67 0.43 5.93 -16.42
CA ILE A 67 -0.87 6.48 -16.04
C ILE A 67 -0.73 7.97 -15.73
N ALA A 68 -1.70 8.77 -16.20
CA ALA A 68 -1.78 10.18 -15.86
C ALA A 68 -2.12 10.37 -14.37
N SER A 69 -1.61 11.45 -13.77
CA SER A 69 -1.84 11.71 -12.34
C SER A 69 -3.34 11.82 -11.99
N GLU A 70 -4.12 12.40 -12.89
CA GLU A 70 -5.57 12.61 -12.75
C GLU A 70 -6.36 11.29 -12.66
N GLU A 71 -5.85 10.23 -13.28
CA GLU A 71 -6.48 8.91 -13.30
C GLU A 71 -5.96 7.98 -12.20
N SER A 72 -4.90 8.39 -11.49
CA SER A 72 -4.19 7.56 -10.50
C SER A 72 -5.12 6.98 -9.42
N ALA A 73 -6.15 7.70 -9.02
CA ALA A 73 -7.11 7.23 -8.02
C ALA A 73 -7.91 6.01 -8.51
N ILE A 74 -8.41 6.06 -9.76
CA ILE A 74 -9.18 4.96 -10.37
C ILE A 74 -8.29 3.73 -10.54
N TYR A 75 -7.06 3.91 -11.02
CA TYR A 75 -6.11 2.81 -11.19
C TYR A 75 -5.63 2.23 -9.86
N SER A 76 -5.49 3.04 -8.81
CA SER A 76 -5.18 2.54 -7.46
C SER A 76 -6.27 1.59 -6.96
N LEU A 77 -7.54 1.95 -7.16
CA LEU A 77 -8.68 1.08 -6.81
C LEU A 77 -8.70 -0.19 -7.66
N PHE A 78 -8.46 -0.08 -8.97
CA PHE A 78 -8.34 -1.22 -9.87
C PHE A 78 -7.24 -2.18 -9.41
N MET A 79 -6.02 -1.68 -9.16
CA MET A 79 -4.91 -2.47 -8.66
C MET A 79 -5.27 -3.16 -7.34
N ALA A 80 -5.87 -2.43 -6.39
CA ALA A 80 -6.22 -2.96 -5.08
C ALA A 80 -7.32 -4.04 -5.13
N ARG A 81 -8.20 -4.00 -6.15
CA ARG A 81 -9.21 -5.05 -6.41
C ARG A 81 -8.59 -6.28 -7.08
N HIS A 82 -7.70 -6.09 -8.04
CA HIS A 82 -7.21 -7.17 -8.92
C HIS A 82 -5.90 -7.83 -8.44
N TYR A 83 -5.06 -7.12 -7.70
CA TYR A 83 -3.82 -7.67 -7.15
C TYR A 83 -4.10 -8.86 -6.22
N GLU A 84 -5.15 -8.75 -5.38
CA GLU A 84 -5.57 -9.80 -4.46
C GLU A 84 -6.03 -11.07 -5.20
N ALA A 85 -6.87 -10.91 -6.23
CA ALA A 85 -7.42 -12.03 -7.00
C ALA A 85 -6.33 -12.89 -7.66
N ARG A 86 -5.24 -12.26 -8.11
CA ARG A 86 -4.10 -12.96 -8.74
C ARG A 86 -3.15 -13.62 -7.73
N HIS A 87 -2.97 -13.07 -6.53
CA HIS A 87 -1.92 -13.53 -5.60
C HIS A 87 -2.42 -14.35 -4.41
N TYR A 88 -3.70 -14.23 -4.04
CA TYR A 88 -4.23 -14.84 -2.81
C TYR A 88 -5.52 -15.66 -3.00
N GLY A 89 -6.02 -15.77 -4.24
CA GLY A 89 -7.25 -16.51 -4.58
C GLY A 89 -8.54 -15.77 -4.17
N THR A 90 -9.69 -16.26 -4.64
CA THR A 90 -11.00 -15.59 -4.60
C THR A 90 -11.69 -15.55 -3.23
N ARG A 91 -11.00 -15.84 -2.12
CA ARG A 91 -11.67 -15.89 -0.81
C ARG A 91 -11.85 -14.48 -0.24
N PRO A 92 -13.08 -14.08 0.12
CA PRO A 92 -13.36 -12.73 0.60
C PRO A 92 -12.72 -12.53 1.98
N ARG A 93 -11.81 -11.56 2.10
CA ARG A 93 -11.33 -11.04 3.39
C ARG A 93 -11.87 -9.62 3.60
N ARG A 94 -12.26 -9.29 4.84
CA ARG A 94 -12.73 -7.95 5.22
C ARG A 94 -11.59 -6.95 5.01
N LYS A 95 -11.88 -5.81 4.35
CA LYS A 95 -10.89 -4.87 3.84
C LYS A 95 -10.99 -3.51 4.52
N ILE A 96 -9.84 -2.88 4.76
CA ILE A 96 -9.73 -1.45 5.05
C ILE A 96 -8.82 -0.89 3.95
N TYR A 97 -9.37 -0.03 3.10
CA TYR A 97 -8.62 0.68 2.07
C TYR A 97 -8.33 2.09 2.58
N VAL A 98 -7.06 2.46 2.65
CA VAL A 98 -6.64 3.83 2.94
C VAL A 98 -6.04 4.39 1.65
N PRO A 99 -6.79 5.17 0.84
CA PRO A 99 -6.21 5.84 -0.30
C PRO A 99 -5.22 6.89 0.19
N ILE A 100 -3.96 6.78 -0.25
CA ILE A 100 -2.95 7.81 -0.06
C ILE A 100 -3.00 8.68 -1.31
N ALA A 101 -3.79 9.76 -1.26
CA ALA A 101 -3.71 10.81 -2.26
C ALA A 101 -2.52 11.71 -1.91
N GLU A 102 -1.71 12.10 -2.90
CA GLU A 102 -0.74 13.18 -2.71
C GLU A 102 -1.50 14.43 -2.24
N PRO A 103 -1.04 15.13 -1.19
CA PRO A 103 -1.61 16.43 -0.87
C PRO A 103 -1.35 17.34 -2.07
N SER A 104 -2.42 17.78 -2.73
CA SER A 104 -2.31 18.77 -3.78
C SER A 104 -1.62 20.00 -3.19
N SER A 105 -0.43 20.31 -3.66
CA SER A 105 0.22 21.59 -3.42
C SER A 105 -0.62 22.69 -4.05
N LYS A 106 -1.60 23.20 -3.29
CA LYS A 106 -2.25 24.48 -3.55
C LYS A 106 -2.03 25.35 -2.34
N THR A 107 -0.90 26.04 -2.36
CA THR A 107 -0.71 27.34 -1.72
C THR A 107 -1.83 28.28 -2.15
N PHE A 108 -2.56 28.82 -1.18
CA PHE A 108 -3.18 30.14 -1.24
C PHE A 108 -2.73 30.90 0.02
#